data_AF-A0A847F9V4-F1
#
_entry.id   AF-A0A847F9V4-F1
#
_cell.length_a   1.000
_cell.length_b   1.000
_cell.length_c   1.000
_cell.angle_alpha   90.00
_cell.angle_beta   90.00
_cell.angle_gamma   90.00
#
_symmetry.space_group_name_H-M   'P 1'
#
loop_
_entity.id
_entity.type
_entity.pdbx_description
1 polymer ?
#
loop_
_entity_poly.entity_id
_entity_poly.type
_entity_poly.pdbx_seq_one_letter_code
_entity_poly.pdbx_strand_id
1 'polypeptide(L)'
;MHNNEAENSIEQVLDSCLEEIICSGCKIEECLAKYPEHASELEPLLKIVSASHKAVNISPNESFKAKARYEFNAAVADMAQNRKKRWFTFAPVWAQAAVGVLFAIMISGGALVAASGNSLPGQALYGVKLAAEQVRMGFTFSESAKSELSADLANRRVAEIVTLAEMEKPEEIRVAANHLDTDLEIIAELNVKSVTAGAVSPPDSQQPGDIVSYVENTDELRTQIPDMFILDSGDSELVYKLKQKGLAGYKELVSSLEKASDSIKPALEEALILYLQGYETAIKTAGQ
;
A
#
# COMPACT_ATOMS: atom_id res chain seq x y z
N MET A 1 1.68 -34.39 23.30
CA MET A 1 1.96 -33.12 23.99
C MET A 1 3.11 -32.44 23.27
N HIS A 2 2.82 -31.67 22.23
CA HIS A 2 3.75 -30.74 21.60
C HIS A 2 2.96 -29.45 21.41
N ASN A 3 3.22 -28.47 22.26
CA ASN A 3 2.65 -27.14 22.16
C ASN A 3 3.44 -26.40 21.07
N ASN A 4 2.80 -26.16 19.93
CA ASN A 4 3.21 -25.13 18.97
C ASN A 4 2.48 -23.84 19.39
N GLU A 5 3.06 -23.09 20.32
CA GLU A 5 2.74 -21.68 20.48
C GLU A 5 3.80 -20.93 19.68
N ALA A 6 3.39 -20.46 18.50
CA ALA A 6 4.15 -19.49 17.73
C ALA A 6 4.29 -18.25 18.61
N GLU A 7 5.51 -17.94 18.99
CA GLU A 7 5.88 -16.77 19.79
C GLU A 7 5.65 -15.51 18.92
N ASN A 8 4.38 -15.08 18.81
CA ASN A 8 4.06 -13.79 18.21
C ASN A 8 4.64 -12.72 19.13
N SER A 9 5.58 -11.92 18.63
CA SER A 9 6.11 -10.77 19.37
C SER A 9 4.96 -9.90 19.86
N ILE A 10 5.07 -9.36 21.08
CA ILE A 10 4.12 -8.40 21.66
C ILE A 10 3.75 -7.28 20.68
N GLU A 11 4.68 -6.89 19.82
CA GLU A 11 4.52 -5.88 18.77
C GLU A 11 3.52 -6.32 17.70
N GLN A 12 3.59 -7.57 17.23
CA GLN A 12 2.66 -8.13 16.24
C GLN A 12 1.24 -8.29 16.80
N VAL A 13 1.16 -8.68 18.06
CA VAL A 13 -0.11 -8.79 18.79
C VAL A 13 -0.75 -7.42 18.99
N LEU A 14 0.06 -6.41 19.35
CA LEU A 14 -0.39 -5.03 19.49
C LEU A 14 -0.95 -4.48 18.18
N ASP A 15 -0.25 -4.66 17.06
CA ASP A 15 -0.70 -4.20 15.74
C ASP A 15 -2.02 -4.85 15.33
N SER A 16 -2.16 -6.17 15.55
CA SER A 16 -3.40 -6.90 15.29
C SER A 16 -4.57 -6.36 16.13
N CYS A 17 -4.33 -6.07 17.41
CA CYS A 17 -5.33 -5.48 18.30
C CYS A 17 -5.73 -4.05 17.86
N LEU A 18 -4.77 -3.25 17.41
CA LEU A 18 -5.03 -1.89 16.92
C LEU A 18 -5.86 -1.88 15.64
N GLU A 19 -5.57 -2.77 14.68
CA GLU A 19 -6.34 -2.89 13.45
C GLU A 19 -7.80 -3.29 13.75
N GLU A 20 -8.04 -4.23 14.66
CA GLU A 20 -9.39 -4.62 15.07
C GLU A 20 -10.16 -3.50 15.81
N ILE A 21 -9.50 -2.80 16.74
CA ILE A 21 -10.13 -1.71 17.50
C ILE A 21 -10.49 -0.53 16.59
N ILE A 22 -9.59 -0.14 15.68
CA ILE A 22 -9.75 1.04 14.83
C ILE A 22 -10.68 0.75 13.65
N CYS A 23 -10.49 -0.37 12.95
CA CYS A 23 -11.24 -0.69 11.72
C CYS A 23 -12.58 -1.36 12.02
N SER A 24 -12.66 -2.20 13.06
CA SER A 24 -13.84 -3.03 13.35
C SER A 24 -14.60 -2.60 14.61
N GLY A 25 -14.07 -1.64 15.39
CA GLY A 25 -14.69 -1.16 16.62
C GLY A 25 -14.67 -2.16 17.78
N CYS A 26 -13.74 -3.12 17.74
CA CYS A 26 -13.54 -4.13 18.78
C CYS A 26 -13.25 -3.46 20.14
N LYS A 27 -13.72 -4.06 21.24
CA LYS A 27 -13.43 -3.54 22.59
C LYS A 27 -12.07 -4.04 23.07
N ILE A 28 -11.38 -3.24 23.89
CA ILE A 28 -10.06 -3.60 24.45
C ILE A 28 -10.13 -4.94 25.17
N GLU A 29 -11.21 -5.19 25.92
CA GLU A 29 -11.41 -6.42 26.67
C GLU A 29 -11.54 -7.65 25.75
N GLU A 30 -12.09 -7.48 24.54
CA GLU A 30 -12.22 -8.54 23.53
C GLU A 30 -10.87 -8.87 22.88
N CYS A 31 -10.04 -7.86 22.63
CA CYS A 31 -8.66 -8.03 22.16
C CYS A 31 -7.77 -8.72 23.22
N LEU A 32 -7.86 -8.30 24.49
CA LEU A 32 -7.10 -8.92 25.58
C LEU A 32 -7.51 -10.38 25.84
N ALA A 33 -8.78 -10.73 25.60
CA ALA A 33 -9.24 -12.11 25.72
C ALA A 33 -8.67 -13.05 24.64
N LYS A 34 -8.26 -12.51 23.48
CA LYS A 34 -7.61 -13.28 22.40
C LYS A 34 -6.14 -13.59 22.70
N TYR A 35 -5.48 -12.78 23.51
CA TYR A 35 -4.05 -12.89 23.82
C TYR A 35 -3.79 -12.83 25.34
N PRO A 36 -4.23 -13.85 26.10
CA PRO A 36 -4.15 -13.85 27.55
C PRO A 36 -2.71 -13.85 28.07
N GLU A 37 -1.75 -14.39 27.29
CA GLU A 37 -0.33 -14.42 27.68
C GLU A 37 0.32 -13.03 27.76
N HIS A 38 -0.15 -12.08 26.95
CA HIS A 38 0.41 -10.73 26.86
C HIS A 38 -0.50 -9.65 27.47
N ALA A 39 -1.64 -10.05 28.03
CA ALA A 39 -2.69 -9.13 28.46
C ALA A 39 -2.21 -8.05 29.46
N SER A 40 -1.33 -8.41 30.39
CA SER A 40 -0.79 -7.48 31.39
C SER A 40 0.10 -6.38 30.80
N GLU A 41 0.75 -6.64 29.67
CA GLU A 41 1.63 -5.69 28.97
C GLU A 41 0.87 -4.91 27.89
N LEU A 42 -0.10 -5.52 27.21
CA LEU A 42 -0.95 -4.87 26.20
C LEU A 42 -1.96 -3.88 26.78
N GLU A 43 -2.57 -4.19 27.92
CA GLU A 43 -3.62 -3.37 28.51
C GLU A 43 -3.25 -1.88 28.65
N PRO A 44 -2.08 -1.50 29.21
CA PRO A 44 -1.70 -0.09 29.31
C PRO A 44 -1.47 0.56 27.94
N LEU A 45 -0.86 -0.14 26.99
CA LEU A 45 -0.58 0.37 25.64
C LEU A 45 -1.88 0.65 24.87
N LEU A 46 -2.83 -0.30 24.90
CA LEU A 46 -4.14 -0.17 24.25
C LEU A 46 -4.99 0.95 24.88
N LYS A 47 -4.91 1.14 26.21
CA LYS A 47 -5.61 2.25 26.89
C LYS A 47 -5.09 3.61 26.44
N ILE A 48 -3.79 3.79 26.25
CA ILE A 48 -3.19 5.05 25.78
C ILE A 48 -3.67 5.38 24.36
N VAL A 49 -3.66 4.38 23.47
CA VAL A 49 -4.10 4.57 22.07
C VAL A 49 -5.61 4.83 22.01
N SER A 50 -6.43 4.09 22.76
CA SER A 50 -7.88 4.28 22.80
C SER A 50 -8.29 5.63 23.40
N ALA A 51 -7.61 6.09 24.46
CA ALA A 51 -7.83 7.41 25.03
C ALA A 51 -7.52 8.53 24.03
N SER A 52 -6.43 8.38 23.27
CA SER A 52 -6.04 9.31 22.20
C SER A 52 -7.05 9.31 21.05
N HIS A 53 -7.53 8.12 20.64
CA HIS A 53 -8.54 7.97 19.59
C HIS A 53 -9.90 8.58 20.00
N LYS A 54 -10.35 8.35 21.24
CA LYS A 54 -11.59 8.96 21.76
C LYS A 54 -11.52 10.48 21.83
N ALA A 55 -10.35 11.05 22.08
CA ALA A 55 -10.16 12.50 22.08
C ALA A 55 -10.28 13.13 20.67
N VAL A 56 -10.05 12.36 19.61
CA VAL A 56 -10.21 12.79 18.21
C VAL A 56 -11.68 12.70 17.75
N ASN A 57 -12.48 11.82 18.35
CA ASN A 57 -13.85 11.55 17.92
C ASN A 57 -14.90 12.43 18.62
N ILE A 58 -14.74 13.76 18.54
CA ILE A 58 -15.72 14.72 19.05
C ILE A 58 -16.85 14.89 18.02
N SER A 59 -18.04 14.36 18.32
CA SER A 59 -19.24 14.68 17.53
C SER A 59 -19.78 16.06 17.94
N PRO A 60 -19.90 17.03 17.02
CA PRO A 60 -20.35 18.38 17.37
C PRO A 60 -21.80 18.40 17.85
N ASN A 61 -22.08 19.22 18.88
CA ASN A 61 -23.42 19.34 19.46
C ASN A 61 -24.44 19.94 18.48
N GLU A 62 -25.74 19.67 18.69
CA GLU A 62 -26.82 20.08 17.79
C GLU A 62 -26.93 21.60 17.60
N SER A 63 -26.64 22.39 18.64
CA SER A 63 -26.59 23.86 18.53
C SER A 63 -25.46 24.34 17.62
N PHE A 64 -24.31 23.66 17.61
CA PHE A 64 -23.20 23.95 16.72
C PHE A 64 -23.55 23.58 15.28
N LYS A 65 -24.22 22.43 15.05
CA LYS A 65 -24.73 22.05 13.73
C LYS A 65 -25.76 23.04 13.19
N ALA A 66 -26.70 23.49 14.03
CA ALA A 66 -27.71 24.46 13.65
C ALA A 66 -27.08 25.82 13.29
N LYS A 67 -26.12 26.28 14.09
CA LYS A 67 -25.36 27.50 13.81
C LYS A 67 -24.54 27.38 12.53
N ALA A 68 -23.83 26.27 12.33
CA ALA A 68 -23.07 26.01 11.11
C ALA A 68 -23.96 25.94 9.87
N ARG A 69 -25.17 25.35 9.95
CA ARG A 69 -26.16 25.35 8.87
C ARG A 69 -26.64 26.76 8.54
N TYR A 70 -26.94 27.56 9.55
CA TYR A 70 -27.35 28.95 9.37
C TYR A 70 -26.23 29.77 8.71
N GLU A 71 -25.00 29.66 9.20
CA GLU A 71 -23.83 30.37 8.67
C GLU A 71 -23.49 29.91 7.24
N PHE A 72 -23.60 28.61 6.94
CA PHE A 72 -23.41 28.07 5.60
C PHE A 72 -24.46 28.60 4.63
N ASN A 73 -25.75 28.54 4.98
CA ASN A 73 -26.82 29.03 4.13
C ASN A 73 -26.72 30.55 3.92
N ALA A 74 -26.31 31.29 4.95
CA ALA A 74 -26.03 32.73 4.84
C ALA A 74 -24.84 32.99 3.89
N ALA A 75 -23.76 32.21 3.98
CA ALA A 75 -22.60 32.33 3.09
C ALA A 75 -22.93 31.95 1.65
N VAL A 76 -23.75 30.91 1.42
CA VAL A 76 -24.22 30.51 0.08
C VAL A 76 -25.12 31.59 -0.53
N ALA A 77 -26.01 32.19 0.28
CA ALA A 77 -26.85 33.29 -0.17
C ALA A 77 -26.03 34.55 -0.51
N ASP A 78 -25.00 34.85 0.29
CA ASP A 78 -24.07 35.95 0.04
C ASP A 78 -23.22 35.70 -1.23
N MET A 79 -22.73 34.46 -1.44
CA MET A 79 -22.02 34.06 -2.66
C MET A 79 -22.87 34.17 -3.93
N ALA A 80 -24.19 33.90 -3.84
CA ALA A 80 -25.10 34.03 -4.98
C ALA A 80 -25.34 35.50 -5.37
N GLN A 81 -25.31 36.41 -4.39
CA GLN A 81 -25.55 37.84 -4.60
C GLN A 81 -24.28 38.64 -4.96
N ASN A 82 -23.10 38.20 -4.49
CA ASN A 82 -21.82 38.92 -4.66
C ASN A 82 -20.91 38.35 -5.77
N ARG A 83 -21.45 37.86 -6.89
CA ARG A 83 -20.67 37.44 -8.08
C ARG A 83 -19.83 38.55 -8.76
N LYS A 84 -19.82 39.77 -8.22
CA LYS A 84 -18.97 40.88 -8.67
C LYS A 84 -18.24 41.54 -7.50
N LYS A 85 -17.39 40.80 -6.78
CA LYS A 85 -16.20 41.42 -6.17
C LYS A 85 -15.14 40.37 -5.85
N ARG A 86 -14.16 40.33 -6.75
CA ARG A 86 -12.90 39.61 -6.62
C ARG A 86 -12.07 40.25 -5.52
N TRP A 87 -11.83 39.51 -4.45
CA TRP A 87 -10.85 39.85 -3.41
C TRP A 87 -10.05 38.60 -3.09
N PHE A 88 -8.75 38.70 -3.33
CA PHE A 88 -7.74 37.69 -3.03
C PHE A 88 -7.83 37.19 -1.58
N THR A 89 -7.78 35.87 -1.40
CA THR A 89 -7.06 35.25 -0.30
C THR A 89 -6.31 34.03 -0.83
N PHE A 90 -4.98 34.06 -0.68
CA PHE A 90 -4.03 33.03 -1.07
C PHE A 90 -4.17 31.76 -0.21
N ALA A 91 -5.31 31.08 -0.27
CA ALA A 91 -5.33 29.65 0.02
C ALA A 91 -4.98 28.97 -1.30
N PRO A 92 -3.90 28.18 -1.38
CA PRO A 92 -3.57 27.56 -2.64
C PRO A 92 -4.69 26.54 -2.97
N VAL A 93 -5.12 26.51 -4.22
CA VAL A 93 -6.33 25.80 -4.69
C VAL A 93 -6.39 24.33 -4.23
N TRP A 94 -5.24 23.69 -4.00
CA TRP A 94 -5.12 22.33 -3.48
C TRP A 94 -5.67 22.17 -2.05
N ALA A 95 -5.55 23.19 -1.19
CA ALA A 95 -6.04 23.13 0.20
C ALA A 95 -7.57 23.15 0.27
N GLN A 96 -8.24 23.86 -0.63
CA GLN A 96 -9.71 23.90 -0.70
C GLN A 96 -10.28 22.61 -1.33
N ALA A 97 -9.59 22.05 -2.32
CA ALA A 97 -9.97 20.77 -2.92
C ALA A 97 -9.83 19.60 -1.93
N ALA A 98 -8.76 19.58 -1.13
CA ALA A 98 -8.51 18.54 -0.12
C ALA A 98 -9.63 18.48 0.95
N VAL A 99 -10.09 19.64 1.42
CA VAL A 99 -11.20 19.71 2.40
C VAL A 99 -12.51 19.21 1.79
N GLY A 100 -12.78 19.50 0.51
CA GLY A 100 -13.96 19.01 -0.20
C GLY A 100 -13.97 17.48 -0.36
N VAL A 101 -12.83 16.90 -0.69
CA VAL A 101 -12.67 15.42 -0.80
C VAL A 101 -12.82 14.76 0.56
N LEU A 102 -12.22 15.31 1.63
CA LEU A 102 -12.38 14.81 2.98
C LEU A 102 -13.84 14.85 3.44
N PHE A 103 -14.56 15.94 3.15
CA PHE A 103 -15.99 16.03 3.44
C PHE A 103 -16.82 15.03 2.64
N ALA A 104 -16.49 14.81 1.35
CA ALA A 104 -17.17 13.80 0.53
C ALA A 104 -16.95 12.37 1.05
N ILE A 105 -15.72 12.05 1.49
CA ILE A 105 -15.39 10.77 2.12
C ILE A 105 -16.17 10.59 3.43
N MET A 106 -16.24 11.65 4.26
CA MET A 106 -16.93 11.62 5.55
C MET A 106 -18.47 11.49 5.41
N ILE A 107 -19.08 12.15 4.41
CA ILE A 107 -20.51 12.03 4.11
C ILE A 107 -20.85 10.66 3.51
N SER A 108 -19.93 10.05 2.75
CA SER A 108 -20.15 8.75 2.11
C SER A 108 -19.94 7.54 3.03
N GLY A 109 -19.53 7.74 4.29
CA GLY A 109 -19.31 6.65 5.25
C GLY A 109 -18.21 5.64 4.83
N GLY A 110 -17.22 6.08 4.04
CA GLY A 110 -16.17 5.20 3.52
C GLY A 110 -16.54 4.41 2.26
N ALA A 111 -17.78 4.54 1.75
CA ALA A 111 -18.22 3.83 0.54
C ALA A 111 -17.35 4.14 -0.69
N LEU A 112 -16.87 5.38 -0.82
CA LEU A 112 -15.94 5.74 -1.90
C LEU A 112 -14.59 5.02 -1.77
N VAL A 113 -14.07 4.84 -0.55
CA VAL A 113 -12.81 4.13 -0.30
C VAL A 113 -12.96 2.66 -0.66
N ALA A 114 -14.03 2.01 -0.18
CA ALA A 114 -14.32 0.61 -0.51
C ALA A 114 -14.51 0.40 -2.02
N ALA A 115 -15.25 1.29 -2.69
CA ALA A 115 -15.44 1.24 -4.14
C ALA A 115 -14.15 1.54 -4.91
N SER A 116 -13.25 2.38 -4.38
CA SER A 116 -11.98 2.71 -5.03
C SER A 116 -11.00 1.53 -5.07
N GLY A 117 -11.16 0.53 -4.19
CA GLY A 117 -10.26 -0.63 -4.14
C GLY A 117 -10.15 -1.39 -5.46
N ASN A 118 -11.22 -1.41 -6.26
CA ASN A 118 -11.26 -2.06 -7.57
C ASN A 118 -11.05 -1.10 -8.76
N SER A 119 -10.66 0.16 -8.49
CA SER A 119 -10.36 1.10 -9.55
C SER A 119 -8.96 0.86 -10.13
N LEU A 120 -8.84 1.04 -11.45
CA LEU A 120 -7.61 0.89 -12.22
C LEU A 120 -6.99 2.27 -12.53
N PRO A 121 -5.69 2.35 -12.86
CA PRO A 121 -5.11 3.55 -13.44
C PRO A 121 -5.96 4.16 -14.55
N GLY A 122 -6.04 5.49 -14.58
CA GLY A 122 -6.90 6.23 -15.51
C GLY A 122 -8.38 6.35 -15.08
N GLN A 123 -8.83 5.60 -14.06
CA GLN A 123 -10.20 5.73 -13.54
C GLN A 123 -10.32 6.81 -12.45
N ALA A 124 -11.52 7.38 -12.33
CA ALA A 124 -11.79 8.52 -11.46
C ALA A 124 -11.44 8.31 -9.98
N LEU A 125 -11.60 7.08 -9.47
CA LEU A 125 -11.34 6.76 -8.05
C LEU A 125 -9.92 6.22 -7.78
N TYR A 126 -9.06 6.12 -8.80
CA TYR A 126 -7.72 5.54 -8.61
C TYR A 126 -6.83 6.39 -7.70
N GLY A 127 -6.90 7.73 -7.81
CA GLY A 127 -6.21 8.62 -6.88
C GLY A 127 -6.68 8.44 -5.43
N VAL A 128 -7.95 8.09 -5.22
CA VAL A 128 -8.49 7.78 -3.88
C VAL A 128 -7.94 6.46 -3.36
N LYS A 129 -7.80 5.45 -4.23
CA LYS A 129 -7.16 4.17 -3.90
C LYS A 129 -5.73 4.38 -3.40
N LEU A 130 -4.90 5.08 -4.16
CA LEU A 130 -3.51 5.35 -3.79
C LEU A 130 -3.40 6.14 -2.48
N ALA A 131 -4.28 7.14 -2.28
CA ALA A 131 -4.31 7.89 -1.03
C ALA A 131 -4.69 7.00 0.16
N ALA A 132 -5.67 6.09 -0.01
CA ALA A 132 -6.07 5.14 1.03
C ALA A 132 -4.94 4.15 1.37
N GLU A 133 -4.22 3.66 0.38
CA GLU A 133 -3.04 2.80 0.55
C GLU A 133 -1.92 3.55 1.28
N GLN A 134 -1.64 4.81 0.92
CA GLN A 134 -0.62 5.63 1.59
C GLN A 134 -0.97 5.92 3.05
N VAL A 135 -2.26 6.15 3.35
CA VAL A 135 -2.74 6.27 4.73
C VAL A 135 -2.52 4.95 5.47
N ARG A 136 -2.88 3.81 4.88
CA ARG A 136 -2.63 2.49 5.48
C ARG A 136 -1.15 2.25 5.76
N MET A 137 -0.26 2.58 4.80
CA MET A 137 1.19 2.53 4.97
C MET A 137 1.68 3.39 6.14
N GLY A 138 1.11 4.59 6.32
CA GLY A 138 1.45 5.49 7.42
C GLY A 138 1.00 4.99 8.81
N PHE A 139 -0.03 4.14 8.87
CA PHE A 139 -0.51 3.50 10.10
C PHE A 139 0.06 2.10 10.33
N THR A 140 0.85 1.58 9.39
CA THR A 140 1.57 0.31 9.56
C THR A 140 2.92 0.65 10.16
N PHE A 141 3.18 0.30 11.42
CA PHE A 141 4.37 0.81 12.13
C PHE A 141 5.59 -0.11 12.01
N SER A 142 5.39 -1.43 12.08
CA SER A 142 6.47 -2.41 11.93
C SER A 142 7.05 -2.44 10.52
N GLU A 143 8.37 -2.59 10.40
CA GLU A 143 9.07 -2.76 9.11
C GLU A 143 8.64 -4.04 8.40
N SER A 144 8.46 -5.15 9.13
CA SER A 144 7.99 -6.41 8.56
C SER A 144 6.56 -6.29 8.04
N ALA A 145 5.69 -5.60 8.78
CA ALA A 145 4.30 -5.37 8.38
C ALA A 145 4.21 -4.42 7.16
N LYS A 146 5.07 -3.39 7.09
CA LYS A 146 5.17 -2.54 5.90
C LYS A 146 5.66 -3.33 4.68
N SER A 147 6.65 -4.20 4.85
CA SER A 147 7.17 -5.05 3.78
C SER A 147 6.10 -6.01 3.26
N GLU A 148 5.32 -6.62 4.16
CA GLU A 148 4.18 -7.46 3.79
C GLU A 148 3.09 -6.68 3.06
N LEU A 149 2.73 -5.49 3.55
CA LEU A 149 1.77 -4.62 2.88
C LEU A 149 2.24 -4.22 1.48
N SER A 150 3.50 -3.83 1.31
CA SER A 150 4.09 -3.53 0.00
C SER A 150 4.10 -4.75 -0.93
N ALA A 151 4.37 -5.95 -0.41
CA ALA A 151 4.29 -7.17 -1.22
C ALA A 151 2.85 -7.47 -1.70
N ASP A 152 1.85 -7.16 -0.89
CA ASP A 152 0.44 -7.28 -1.27
C ASP A 152 0.02 -6.21 -2.29
N LEU A 153 0.54 -4.98 -2.17
CA LEU A 153 0.33 -3.93 -3.17
C LEU A 153 1.00 -4.30 -4.50
N ALA A 154 2.24 -4.78 -4.49
CA ALA A 154 2.94 -5.26 -5.68
C ALA A 154 2.14 -6.36 -6.42
N ASN A 155 1.63 -7.36 -5.69
CA ASN A 155 0.76 -8.40 -6.29
C ASN A 155 -0.52 -7.81 -6.89
N ARG A 156 -1.13 -6.80 -6.23
CA ARG A 156 -2.30 -6.11 -6.80
C ARG A 156 -1.95 -5.37 -8.08
N ARG A 157 -0.78 -4.74 -8.17
CA ARG A 157 -0.32 -4.06 -9.40
C ARG A 157 -0.15 -5.04 -10.56
N VAL A 158 0.34 -6.25 -10.31
CA VAL A 158 0.37 -7.31 -11.34
C VAL A 158 -1.04 -7.60 -11.87
N ALA A 159 -2.02 -7.80 -10.98
CA ALA A 159 -3.40 -8.03 -11.39
C ALA A 159 -4.00 -6.84 -12.17
N GLU A 160 -3.65 -5.61 -11.80
CA GLU A 160 -4.04 -4.41 -12.56
C GLU A 160 -3.40 -4.39 -13.95
N ILE A 161 -2.11 -4.70 -14.08
CA ILE A 161 -1.40 -4.78 -15.36
C ILE A 161 -2.06 -5.80 -16.28
N VAL A 162 -2.37 -6.99 -15.78
CA VAL A 162 -3.07 -8.05 -16.55
C VAL A 162 -4.44 -7.56 -17.02
N THR A 163 -5.22 -6.94 -16.11
CA THR A 163 -6.55 -6.41 -16.46
C THR A 163 -6.44 -5.28 -17.50
N LEU A 164 -5.46 -4.39 -17.37
CA LEU A 164 -5.25 -3.28 -18.30
C LEU A 164 -4.74 -3.76 -19.67
N ALA A 165 -4.00 -4.86 -19.71
CA ALA A 165 -3.62 -5.51 -20.96
C ALA A 165 -4.84 -6.07 -21.70
N GLU A 166 -5.77 -6.71 -21.00
CA GLU A 166 -7.05 -7.15 -21.57
C GLU A 166 -7.90 -5.98 -22.08
N MET A 167 -7.79 -4.81 -21.45
CA MET A 167 -8.50 -3.59 -21.85
C MET A 167 -7.78 -2.78 -22.96
N GLU A 168 -6.63 -3.25 -23.44
CA GLU A 168 -5.76 -2.56 -24.40
C GLU A 168 -5.37 -1.12 -23.98
N LYS A 169 -4.88 -0.98 -22.75
CA LYS A 169 -4.54 0.31 -22.12
C LYS A 169 -3.04 0.44 -21.82
N PRO A 170 -2.18 0.68 -22.83
CA PRO A 170 -0.73 0.59 -22.68
C PRO A 170 -0.13 1.68 -21.76
N GLU A 171 -0.68 2.89 -21.77
CA GLU A 171 -0.21 3.97 -20.89
C GLU A 171 -0.58 3.71 -19.43
N GLU A 172 -1.77 3.18 -19.18
CA GLU A 172 -2.21 2.79 -17.85
C GLU A 172 -1.42 1.58 -17.31
N ILE A 173 -1.00 0.64 -18.16
CA ILE A 173 -0.08 -0.46 -17.78
C ILE A 173 1.22 0.11 -17.23
N ARG A 174 1.81 1.10 -17.90
CA ARG A 174 3.04 1.77 -17.44
C ARG A 174 2.86 2.44 -16.08
N VAL A 175 1.70 3.06 -15.85
CA VAL A 175 1.38 3.65 -14.54
C VAL A 175 1.31 2.58 -13.45
N ALA A 176 0.65 1.46 -13.70
CA ALA A 176 0.62 0.34 -12.74
C ALA A 176 2.02 -0.25 -12.51
N ALA A 177 2.83 -0.37 -13.57
CA ALA A 177 4.20 -0.88 -13.49
C ALA A 177 5.12 0.04 -12.67
N ASN A 178 4.98 1.35 -12.77
CA ASN A 178 5.75 2.29 -11.94
C ASN A 178 5.36 2.19 -10.46
N HIS A 179 4.08 2.00 -10.13
CA HIS A 179 3.68 1.78 -8.74
C HIS A 179 4.15 0.43 -8.20
N LEU A 180 4.13 -0.61 -9.04
CA LEU A 180 4.73 -1.91 -8.72
C LEU A 180 6.21 -1.77 -8.37
N ASP A 181 6.96 -1.05 -9.20
CA ASP A 181 8.38 -0.78 -8.97
C ASP A 181 8.61 -0.07 -7.63
N THR A 182 7.80 0.97 -7.34
CA THR A 182 7.83 1.67 -6.05
C THR A 182 7.55 0.72 -4.87
N ASP A 183 6.57 -0.18 -4.99
CA ASP A 183 6.24 -1.15 -3.94
C ASP A 183 7.42 -2.12 -3.69
N LEU A 184 8.13 -2.54 -4.76
CA LEU A 184 9.30 -3.42 -4.66
C LEU A 184 10.53 -2.70 -4.10
N GLU A 185 10.73 -1.42 -4.44
CA GLU A 185 11.77 -0.57 -3.82
C GLU A 185 11.57 -0.44 -2.31
N ILE A 186 10.32 -0.22 -1.86
CA ILE A 186 10.00 -0.14 -0.43
C ILE A 186 10.38 -1.44 0.29
N ILE A 187 10.08 -2.60 -0.30
CA ILE A 187 10.49 -3.90 0.27
C ILE A 187 12.01 -3.97 0.40
N ALA A 188 12.74 -3.62 -0.65
CA ALA A 188 14.21 -3.65 -0.64
C ALA A 188 14.80 -2.72 0.43
N GLU A 189 14.27 -1.50 0.58
CA GLU A 189 14.71 -0.58 1.63
C GLU A 189 14.46 -1.12 3.04
N LEU A 190 13.30 -1.73 3.27
CA LEU A 190 12.93 -2.27 4.58
C LEU A 190 13.80 -3.48 4.94
N ASN A 191 14.17 -4.30 3.96
CA ASN A 191 15.09 -5.42 4.16
C ASN A 191 16.46 -4.90 4.63
N VAL A 192 17.02 -3.86 4.00
CA VAL A 192 18.29 -3.25 4.43
C VAL A 192 18.19 -2.65 5.84
N LYS A 193 17.10 -1.93 6.15
CA LYS A 193 16.91 -1.32 7.48
C LYS A 193 16.88 -2.38 8.60
N SER A 194 16.19 -3.49 8.36
CA SER A 194 16.12 -4.61 9.30
C SER A 194 17.50 -5.22 9.62
N VAL A 195 18.43 -5.24 8.65
CA VAL A 195 19.83 -5.67 8.85
C VAL A 195 20.62 -4.67 9.70
N THR A 196 20.43 -3.36 9.49
CA THR A 196 21.18 -2.32 10.22
C THR A 196 20.78 -2.17 11.70
N ALA A 197 19.60 -2.65 12.10
CA ALA A 197 19.18 -2.71 13.51
C ALA A 197 19.91 -3.81 14.31
N GLY A 198 20.56 -4.77 13.63
CA GLY A 198 21.47 -5.77 14.21
C GLY A 198 22.91 -5.55 13.75
N ALA A 199 23.62 -4.63 14.41
CA ALA A 199 24.99 -4.19 14.13
C ALA A 199 25.89 -5.09 13.24
N VAL A 200 26.02 -4.75 11.94
CA VAL A 200 27.20 -5.02 11.09
C VAL A 200 27.35 -3.89 10.04
N SER A 201 28.61 -3.58 9.69
CA SER A 201 29.15 -2.54 8.80
C SER A 201 28.42 -2.32 7.44
N PRO A 202 28.64 -1.15 6.78
CA PRO A 202 27.98 -0.81 5.52
C PRO A 202 28.36 -1.81 4.41
N PRO A 203 27.41 -2.29 3.58
CA PRO A 203 27.74 -3.09 2.41
C PRO A 203 28.39 -2.22 1.33
N ASP A 204 29.39 -2.81 0.70
CA ASP A 204 30.03 -2.31 -0.51
C ASP A 204 28.98 -2.08 -1.59
N SER A 205 28.98 -0.89 -2.19
CA SER A 205 28.03 -0.50 -3.23
C SER A 205 28.29 -1.29 -4.53
N GLN A 206 27.72 -2.49 -4.62
CA GLN A 206 27.57 -3.20 -5.88
C GLN A 206 26.27 -2.79 -6.54
N GLN A 207 26.43 -2.21 -7.73
CA GLN A 207 25.39 -1.63 -8.56
C GLN A 207 24.35 -2.70 -8.97
N PRO A 208 23.04 -2.36 -8.99
CA PRO A 208 22.01 -3.22 -9.58
C PRO A 208 22.41 -3.67 -10.98
N GLY A 209 22.06 -4.92 -11.35
CA GLY A 209 22.42 -5.49 -12.65
C GLY A 209 22.02 -4.56 -13.81
N ASP A 210 22.92 -4.44 -14.80
CA ASP A 210 22.72 -3.54 -15.95
C ASP A 210 21.36 -3.78 -16.61
N ILE A 211 20.56 -2.72 -16.73
CA ILE A 211 19.26 -2.68 -17.44
C ILE A 211 19.37 -3.30 -18.85
N VAL A 212 20.57 -3.26 -19.44
CA VAL A 212 20.91 -3.81 -20.75
C VAL A 212 20.71 -5.33 -20.84
N SER A 213 20.91 -6.10 -19.76
CA SER A 213 20.77 -7.58 -19.82
C SER A 213 19.32 -8.04 -19.99
N TYR A 214 18.36 -7.33 -19.37
CA TYR A 214 16.93 -7.63 -19.50
C TYR A 214 16.32 -7.09 -20.80
N VAL A 215 16.89 -5.99 -21.34
CA VAL A 215 16.41 -5.35 -22.58
C VAL A 215 16.88 -6.11 -23.84
N GLU A 216 18.05 -6.75 -23.82
CA GLU A 216 18.55 -7.48 -25.00
C GLU A 216 17.85 -8.83 -25.26
N ASN A 217 17.11 -9.38 -24.30
CA ASN A 217 16.64 -10.78 -24.40
C ASN A 217 15.25 -11.06 -23.82
N THR A 218 14.26 -10.21 -24.11
CA THR A 218 12.86 -10.41 -23.70
C THR A 218 12.23 -11.71 -24.23
N ASP A 219 12.74 -12.27 -25.33
CA ASP A 219 12.31 -13.58 -25.84
C ASP A 219 12.82 -14.75 -24.98
N GLU A 220 14.07 -14.72 -24.48
CA GLU A 220 14.56 -15.73 -23.54
C GLU A 220 13.82 -15.65 -22.19
N LEU A 221 13.53 -14.43 -21.72
CA LEU A 221 12.76 -14.18 -20.50
C LEU A 221 11.33 -14.77 -20.52
N ARG A 222 10.81 -15.19 -21.67
CA ARG A 222 9.50 -15.88 -21.79
C ARG A 222 9.61 -17.39 -21.67
N THR A 223 10.77 -17.96 -21.97
CA THR A 223 10.93 -19.40 -22.19
C THR A 223 11.50 -20.15 -21.00
N GLN A 224 12.19 -19.46 -20.09
CA GLN A 224 12.78 -20.04 -18.91
C GLN A 224 12.47 -19.19 -17.67
N ILE A 225 12.10 -19.85 -16.57
CA ILE A 225 11.93 -19.18 -15.27
C ILE A 225 13.29 -18.60 -14.86
N PRO A 226 13.37 -17.29 -14.54
CA PRO A 226 14.59 -16.67 -14.06
C PRO A 226 15.16 -17.38 -12.83
N ASP A 227 16.48 -17.59 -12.80
CA ASP A 227 17.17 -18.30 -11.71
C ASP A 227 16.88 -17.70 -10.32
N MET A 228 16.67 -16.37 -10.26
CA MET A 228 16.29 -15.65 -9.04
C MET A 228 15.00 -16.16 -8.39
N PHE A 229 14.10 -16.82 -9.12
CA PHE A 229 12.85 -17.38 -8.61
C PHE A 229 12.93 -18.88 -8.29
N ILE A 230 14.09 -19.51 -8.48
CA ILE A 230 14.30 -20.91 -8.08
C ILE A 230 14.35 -20.98 -6.54
N LEU A 231 13.43 -21.77 -5.97
CA LEU A 231 13.33 -21.99 -4.53
C LEU A 231 14.45 -22.95 -4.07
N ASP A 232 15.23 -22.53 -3.07
CA ASP A 232 16.27 -23.34 -2.44
C ASP A 232 15.90 -23.68 -0.99
N SER A 233 16.25 -24.89 -0.55
CA SER A 233 16.17 -25.31 0.86
C SER A 233 16.99 -24.46 1.83
N GLY A 234 18.00 -23.72 1.34
CA GLY A 234 18.80 -22.78 2.13
C GLY A 234 18.25 -21.35 2.20
N ASP A 235 17.13 -21.04 1.55
CA ASP A 235 16.55 -19.70 1.56
C ASP A 235 16.03 -19.32 2.96
N SER A 236 16.26 -18.08 3.39
CA SER A 236 15.58 -17.52 4.56
C SER A 236 14.06 -17.50 4.31
N GLU A 237 13.24 -17.49 5.37
CA GLU A 237 11.78 -17.46 5.21
C GLU A 237 11.32 -16.27 4.36
N LEU A 238 11.96 -15.12 4.54
CA LEU A 238 11.68 -13.91 3.77
C LEU A 238 12.05 -14.07 2.29
N VAL A 239 13.25 -14.58 1.98
CA VAL A 239 13.69 -14.85 0.61
C VAL A 239 12.77 -15.87 -0.06
N TYR A 240 12.40 -16.94 0.64
CA TYR A 240 11.47 -17.95 0.13
C TYR A 240 10.12 -17.34 -0.24
N LYS A 241 9.52 -16.52 0.63
CA LYS A 241 8.24 -15.84 0.37
C LYS A 241 8.33 -14.87 -0.81
N LEU A 242 9.42 -14.10 -0.91
CA LEU A 242 9.63 -13.17 -2.03
C LEU A 242 9.78 -13.92 -3.35
N LYS A 243 10.58 -15.00 -3.39
CA LYS A 243 10.71 -15.86 -4.58
C LYS A 243 9.38 -16.50 -4.98
N GLN A 244 8.59 -16.97 -4.02
CA GLN A 244 7.28 -17.57 -4.27
C GLN A 244 6.29 -16.56 -4.87
N LYS A 245 6.13 -15.39 -4.24
CA LYS A 245 5.25 -14.32 -4.77
C LYS A 245 5.75 -13.81 -6.13
N GLY A 246 7.06 -13.61 -6.26
CA GLY A 246 7.74 -13.22 -7.49
C GLY A 246 7.51 -14.20 -8.66
N LEU A 247 7.59 -15.49 -8.39
CA LEU A 247 7.33 -16.51 -9.42
C LEU A 247 5.87 -16.51 -9.87
N ALA A 248 4.92 -16.28 -8.95
CA ALA A 248 3.50 -16.25 -9.28
C ALA A 248 3.18 -15.07 -10.21
N GLY A 249 3.59 -13.85 -9.85
CA GLY A 249 3.33 -12.67 -10.67
C GLY A 249 4.08 -12.70 -12.02
N TYR A 250 5.32 -13.21 -12.05
CA TYR A 250 6.05 -13.43 -13.30
C TYR A 250 5.27 -14.31 -14.29
N LYS A 251 4.68 -15.43 -13.82
CA LYS A 251 3.87 -16.32 -14.67
C LYS A 251 2.62 -15.62 -15.22
N GLU A 252 1.98 -14.77 -14.41
CA GLU A 252 0.82 -14.00 -14.85
C GLU A 252 1.19 -12.98 -15.93
N LEU A 253 2.28 -12.22 -15.72
CA LEU A 253 2.76 -11.23 -16.69
C LEU A 253 3.20 -11.89 -18.01
N VAL A 254 3.94 -12.99 -17.96
CA VAL A 254 4.35 -13.74 -19.16
C VAL A 254 3.12 -14.29 -19.89
N SER A 255 2.16 -14.88 -19.18
CA SER A 255 0.93 -15.37 -19.82
C SER A 255 0.11 -14.24 -20.45
N SER A 256 0.09 -13.06 -19.83
CA SER A 256 -0.54 -11.87 -20.40
C SER A 256 0.18 -11.40 -21.66
N LEU A 257 1.51 -11.40 -21.65
CA LEU A 257 2.36 -11.00 -22.77
C LEU A 257 2.22 -11.93 -23.99
N GLU A 258 2.11 -13.25 -23.77
CA GLU A 258 1.87 -14.24 -24.83
C GLU A 258 0.54 -14.01 -25.57
N LYS A 259 -0.49 -13.54 -24.85
CA LYS A 259 -1.83 -13.29 -25.39
C LYS A 259 -2.01 -11.87 -25.94
N ALA A 260 -1.05 -10.98 -25.69
CA ALA A 260 -1.17 -9.56 -25.98
C ALA A 260 -1.12 -9.25 -27.48
N SER A 261 -1.89 -8.25 -27.91
CA SER A 261 -1.79 -7.66 -29.24
C SER A 261 -0.47 -6.89 -29.41
N ASP A 262 -0.04 -6.68 -30.65
CA ASP A 262 1.23 -6.01 -30.96
C ASP A 262 1.31 -4.57 -30.41
N SER A 263 0.16 -3.92 -30.22
CA SER A 263 0.08 -2.59 -29.61
C SER A 263 0.36 -2.57 -28.11
N ILE A 264 0.16 -3.69 -27.41
CA ILE A 264 0.28 -3.80 -25.95
C ILE A 264 1.60 -4.44 -25.52
N LYS A 265 2.18 -5.31 -26.36
CA LYS A 265 3.45 -6.00 -26.07
C LYS A 265 4.55 -5.08 -25.53
N PRO A 266 4.84 -3.89 -26.09
CA PRO A 266 5.90 -3.04 -25.57
C PRO A 266 5.68 -2.58 -24.13
N ALA A 267 4.43 -2.27 -23.75
CA ALA A 267 4.10 -1.83 -22.39
C ALA A 267 4.20 -2.99 -21.39
N LEU A 268 3.82 -4.21 -21.79
CA LEU A 268 3.97 -5.40 -20.96
C LEU A 268 5.43 -5.86 -20.82
N GLU A 269 6.24 -5.72 -21.86
CA GLU A 269 7.69 -5.97 -21.80
C GLU A 269 8.37 -5.02 -20.82
N GLU A 270 8.05 -3.72 -20.90
CA GLU A 270 8.53 -2.71 -19.96
C GLU A 270 8.12 -3.03 -18.51
N ALA A 271 6.85 -3.40 -18.30
CA ALA A 271 6.35 -3.81 -16.99
C ALA A 271 7.07 -5.06 -16.46
N LEU A 272 7.36 -6.04 -17.32
CA LEU A 272 8.08 -7.25 -16.95
C LEU A 272 9.54 -6.95 -16.57
N ILE A 273 10.20 -6.03 -17.27
CA ILE A 273 11.57 -5.61 -16.93
C ILE A 273 11.60 -4.98 -15.54
N LEU A 274 10.72 -4.01 -15.26
CA LEU A 274 10.62 -3.38 -13.93
C LEU A 274 10.32 -4.42 -12.84
N TYR A 275 9.38 -5.35 -13.12
CA TYR A 275 9.06 -6.45 -12.21
C TYR A 275 10.29 -7.28 -11.83
N LEU A 276 11.08 -7.71 -12.82
CA LEU A 276 12.27 -8.54 -12.60
C LEU A 276 13.34 -7.78 -11.82
N GLN A 277 13.61 -6.53 -12.18
CA GLN A 277 14.60 -5.70 -11.49
C GLN A 277 14.25 -5.43 -10.03
N GLY A 278 12.98 -5.09 -9.76
CA GLY A 278 12.50 -4.85 -8.41
C GLY A 278 12.61 -6.10 -7.54
N TYR A 279 12.18 -7.27 -8.05
CA TYR A 279 12.32 -8.53 -7.31
C TYR A 279 13.77 -8.96 -7.12
N GLU A 280 14.64 -8.73 -8.09
CA GLU A 280 16.07 -9.07 -7.96
C GLU A 280 16.68 -8.28 -6.81
N THR A 281 16.35 -6.99 -6.73
CA THR A 281 16.83 -6.09 -5.68
C THR A 281 16.23 -6.47 -4.32
N ALA A 282 14.92 -6.72 -4.24
CA ALA A 282 14.25 -7.14 -3.00
C ALA A 282 14.78 -8.49 -2.47
N ILE A 283 15.02 -9.47 -3.35
CA ILE A 283 15.55 -10.79 -2.97
C ILE A 283 17.01 -10.67 -2.51
N LYS A 284 17.85 -9.91 -3.23
CA LYS A 284 19.25 -9.70 -2.85
C LYS A 284 19.38 -9.04 -1.49
N THR A 285 18.59 -8.00 -1.23
CA THR A 285 18.60 -7.29 0.06
C THR A 285 18.04 -8.11 1.21
N ALA A 286 17.11 -9.04 0.95
CA ALA A 286 16.59 -9.98 1.96
C ALA A 286 17.56 -11.12 2.34
N GLY A 287 18.54 -11.41 1.49
CA GLY A 287 19.54 -12.47 1.69
C GLY A 287 20.84 -12.00 2.33
N GLN A 288 21.00 -10.69 2.56
CA GLN A 288 22.14 -10.05 3.24
C GLN A 288 21.91 -10.01 4.75
#